data_AF-A0A1I3ZVI4-F1
#
_entry.id   AF-A0A1I3ZVI4-F1
#
_cell.length_a   1.000
_cell.length_b   1.000
_cell.length_c   1.000
_cell.angle_alpha   90.00
_cell.angle_beta   90.00
_cell.angle_gamma   90.00
#
_symmetry.space_group_name_H-M   'P 1'
#
loop_
_entity.id
_entity.type
_entity.pdbx_description
1 polymer ?
#
loop_
_entity_poly.entity_id
_entity_poly.type
_entity_poly.pdbx_seq_one_letter_code
_entity_poly.pdbx_strand_id
1 'polypeptide(L)'
;MAYAVLVLAAWGMVFLRLPVWLALLLGLGSFGFGAVLVVFGAAGAYWNSHMAPGNDGAYWTLGTGVLLLLAGIAMLVRPMLRAPPEP
;
A
#
# COMPACT_ATOMS: atom_id res chain seq x y z
N MET A 1 3.26 6.41 14.37
CA MET A 1 4.60 6.65 13.81
C MET A 1 5.01 5.60 12.78
N ALA A 2 5.00 4.30 13.10
CA ALA A 2 5.41 3.24 12.17
C ALA A 2 4.69 3.26 10.81
N TYR A 3 3.35 3.41 10.81
CA TYR A 3 2.57 3.46 9.56
C TYR A 3 2.94 4.64 8.65
N ALA A 4 3.15 5.83 9.23
CA ALA A 4 3.53 7.01 8.47
C ALA A 4 4.89 6.82 7.78
N VAL A 5 5.88 6.26 8.49
CA VAL A 5 7.20 5.96 7.92
C VAL A 5 7.08 4.95 6.79
N LEU A 6 6.26 3.91 6.96
CA LEU A 6 6.08 2.85 5.97
C LEU A 6 5.43 3.38 4.69
N VAL A 7 4.39 4.21 4.82
CA VAL A 7 3.73 4.90 3.70
C VAL A 7 4.69 5.85 3.01
N LEU A 8 5.43 6.69 3.75
CA LEU A 8 6.40 7.63 3.18
C LEU A 8 7.52 6.90 2.43
N ALA A 9 8.01 5.77 2.96
CA ALA A 9 9.01 4.95 2.29
C ALA A 9 8.46 4.35 0.98
N ALA A 10 7.26 3.75 1.03
CA ALA A 10 6.61 3.19 -0.15
C ALA A 10 6.42 4.24 -1.24
N TRP A 11 5.87 5.41 -0.90
CA TRP A 11 5.67 6.49 -1.85
C TRP A 11 6.98 7.11 -2.34
N GLY A 12 7.99 7.27 -1.48
CA GLY A 12 9.31 7.74 -1.88
C GLY A 12 9.93 6.84 -2.96
N MET A 13 9.80 5.52 -2.80
CA MET A 13 10.29 4.54 -3.77
C MET A 13 9.58 4.62 -5.14
N VAL A 14 8.33 5.08 -5.21
CA VAL A 14 7.61 5.28 -6.48
C VAL A 14 8.32 6.29 -7.38
N PHE A 15 8.96 7.31 -6.82
CA PHE A 15 9.62 8.37 -7.59
C PHE A 15 11.06 8.03 -7.99
N LEU A 16 11.74 7.18 -7.22
CA LEU A 16 13.11 6.75 -7.49
C LEU A 16 13.23 5.99 -8.81
N ARG A 17 14.35 6.13 -9.52
CA ARG A 17 14.67 5.33 -10.71
C ARG A 17 15.19 3.96 -10.27
N LEU A 18 14.27 3.04 -10.02
CA LEU A 18 14.57 1.66 -9.65
C LEU A 18 14.65 0.77 -10.90
N PRO A 19 15.50 -0.28 -10.90
CA PRO A 19 15.45 -1.31 -11.92
C PRO A 19 14.10 -2.04 -11.90
N VAL A 20 13.62 -2.47 -13.06
CA VAL A 20 12.25 -2.99 -13.25
C VAL A 20 11.93 -4.15 -12.30
N TRP A 21 12.84 -5.12 -12.17
CA TRP A 21 12.64 -6.26 -11.27
C TRP A 21 12.46 -5.83 -9.80
N LEU A 22 13.20 -4.82 -9.35
CA LEU A 22 13.12 -4.31 -7.98
C LEU A 22 11.82 -3.54 -7.77
N ALA A 23 11.40 -2.73 -8.75
CA ALA A 23 10.12 -2.06 -8.73
C ALA A 23 8.94 -3.06 -8.68
N LEU A 24 9.04 -4.18 -9.40
CA LEU A 24 8.04 -5.25 -9.36
C LEU A 24 7.99 -5.94 -8.00
N LEU A 25 9.15 -6.30 -7.41
CA LEU A 25 9.20 -6.92 -6.09
C LEU A 25 8.65 -6.00 -4.99
N LEU A 26 9.08 -4.73 -4.98
CA LEU A 26 8.61 -3.75 -4.01
C LEU A 26 7.15 -3.39 -4.22
N GLY A 27 6.71 -3.33 -5.48
CA GLY A 27 5.31 -3.10 -5.85
C GLY A 27 4.41 -4.23 -5.37
N LEU A 28 4.79 -5.48 -5.64
CA LEU A 28 4.06 -6.66 -5.19
C LEU A 28 4.06 -6.79 -3.67
N GLY A 29 5.19 -6.52 -3.02
CA GLY A 29 5.30 -6.52 -1.56
C GLY A 29 4.41 -5.46 -0.91
N SER A 30 4.44 -4.23 -1.40
CA SER A 30 3.62 -3.12 -0.91
C SER A 30 2.14 -3.37 -1.16
N PHE A 31 1.79 -3.91 -2.33
CA PHE A 31 0.42 -4.28 -2.68
C PHE A 31 -0.11 -5.41 -1.78
N GLY A 32 0.62 -6.51 -1.66
CA GLY A 32 0.23 -7.65 -0.84
C GLY A 32 0.10 -7.29 0.63
N PHE A 33 1.09 -6.57 1.18
CA PHE A 33 1.02 -6.10 2.57
C PHE A 33 -0.11 -5.08 2.77
N GLY A 34 -0.32 -4.17 1.82
CA GLY A 34 -1.44 -3.24 1.82
C GLY A 34 -2.80 -3.95 1.85
N ALA A 35 -2.98 -5.01 1.05
CA ALA A 35 -4.19 -5.82 1.02
C ALA A 35 -4.48 -6.45 2.39
N VAL A 36 -3.45 -7.03 3.03
CA VAL A 36 -3.57 -7.60 4.39
C VAL A 36 -4.04 -6.52 5.38
N LEU A 37 -3.41 -5.34 5.38
CA LEU A 37 -3.81 -4.25 6.27
C LEU A 37 -5.23 -3.74 6.00
N VAL A 38 -5.68 -3.72 4.75
CA VAL A 38 -7.08 -3.37 4.43
C VAL A 38 -8.05 -4.39 5.01
N VAL A 39 -7.78 -5.69 4.83
CA VAL A 39 -8.66 -6.75 5.36
C VAL A 39 -8.75 -6.69 6.88
N PHE A 40 -7.61 -6.63 7.57
CA PHE A 40 -7.59 -6.56 9.03
C PHE A 40 -8.09 -5.20 9.56
N GLY A 41 -7.80 -4.11 8.87
CA GLY A 41 -8.31 -2.78 9.20
C GLY A 41 -9.82 -2.69 9.08
N ALA A 42 -10.41 -3.27 8.02
CA ALA A 42 -11.85 -3.31 7.82
C ALA A 42 -12.55 -4.20 8.86
N ALA A 43 -12.02 -5.40 9.09
CA ALA A 43 -12.53 -6.30 10.12
C ALA A 43 -12.44 -5.67 11.52
N GLY A 44 -11.31 -5.01 11.82
CA GLY A 44 -11.11 -4.28 13.07
C GLY A 44 -12.04 -3.09 13.22
N ALA A 45 -12.31 -2.34 12.15
CA ALA A 45 -13.22 -1.20 12.20
C ALA A 45 -14.66 -1.66 12.44
N TYR A 46 -15.07 -2.75 11.78
CA TYR A 46 -16.37 -3.39 12.02
C TYR A 46 -16.49 -3.93 13.44
N TRP A 47 -15.44 -4.57 13.97
CA TRP A 47 -15.43 -5.05 15.35
C TRP A 47 -15.52 -3.89 16.36
N ASN A 48 -14.71 -2.85 16.17
CA ASN A 48 -14.66 -1.69 17.05
C ASN A 48 -16.00 -0.95 17.09
N SER A 49 -16.74 -0.87 15.98
CA SER A 49 -18.06 -0.24 15.99
C SER A 49 -19.09 -0.95 16.88
N HIS A 50 -18.87 -2.23 17.20
CA HIS A 50 -19.78 -3.02 18.04
C HIS A 50 -19.24 -3.23 19.47
N MET A 51 -17.92 -3.36 19.64
CA MET A 51 -17.31 -3.81 20.89
C MET A 51 -16.48 -2.74 21.61
N ALA A 52 -15.93 -1.77 20.87
CA ALA A 52 -15.04 -0.74 21.43
C ALA A 52 -15.18 0.59 20.64
N PRO A 53 -16.37 1.24 20.68
CA PRO A 53 -16.60 2.46 19.93
C PRO A 53 -15.66 3.58 20.39
N GLY A 54 -15.04 4.27 19.44
CA GLY A 54 -14.02 5.30 19.67
C GLY A 54 -12.56 4.81 19.62
N ASN A 55 -12.32 3.51 19.41
CA ASN A 55 -10.98 3.02 19.10
C ASN A 55 -10.66 3.17 17.61
N ASP A 56 -9.92 4.23 17.27
CA ASP A 56 -9.63 4.59 15.88
C ASP A 56 -8.44 3.84 15.26
N GLY A 57 -7.76 2.96 16.00
CA GLY A 57 -6.57 2.25 15.53
C GLY A 57 -6.81 1.40 14.27
N ALA A 58 -8.02 0.86 14.13
CA ALA A 58 -8.40 0.08 12.96
C ALA A 58 -8.56 0.95 11.70
N TYR A 59 -9.07 2.18 11.83
CA TYR A 59 -9.17 3.12 10.71
C TYR A 59 -7.80 3.58 10.22
N TRP A 60 -6.84 3.78 11.12
CA TRP A 60 -5.45 4.06 10.74
C TRP A 60 -4.82 2.89 9.98
N THR A 61 -5.06 1.66 10.44
CA THR A 61 -4.58 0.45 9.79
C THR A 61 -5.18 0.30 8.38
N LEU A 62 -6.48 0.53 8.25
CA LEU A 62 -7.20 0.54 6.98
C LEU A 62 -6.62 1.59 6.01
N GLY A 63 -6.51 2.84 6.46
CA GLY A 63 -5.99 3.94 5.64
C GLY A 63 -4.56 3.68 5.17
N THR A 64 -3.72 3.14 6.05
CA THR A 64 -2.35 2.71 5.70
C THR A 64 -2.36 1.63 4.63
N GLY A 65 -3.21 0.61 4.77
CA GLY A 65 -3.35 -0.46 3.79
C GLY A 65 -3.74 0.07 2.41
N VAL A 66 -4.72 0.99 2.35
CA VAL A 66 -5.14 1.62 1.09
C VAL A 66 -3.99 2.39 0.44
N LEU A 67 -3.25 3.19 1.21
CA LEU A 67 -2.13 3.97 0.67
C LEU A 67 -1.00 3.09 0.14
N LEU A 68 -0.75 1.94 0.76
CA LEU A 68 0.24 0.97 0.31
C LEU A 68 -0.20 0.19 -0.93
N LEU A 69 -1.50 -0.13 -1.03
CA LEU A 69 -2.07 -0.70 -2.26
C LEU A 69 -1.84 0.25 -3.44
N LEU A 70 -2.15 1.54 -3.27
CA LEU A 70 -1.96 2.55 -4.30
C LEU A 70 -0.48 2.71 -4.68
N ALA A 71 0.42 2.74 -3.70
CA ALA A 71 1.86 2.78 -3.96
C ALA A 71 2.35 1.53 -4.72
N GLY A 72 1.87 0.35 -4.33
CA GLY A 72 2.17 -0.92 -5.01
C GLY A 72 1.70 -0.91 -6.46
N ILE A 73 0.45 -0.49 -6.72
CA ILE A 73 -0.09 -0.35 -8.08
C ILE A 73 0.75 0.63 -8.89
N ALA A 74 1.09 1.79 -8.34
CA ALA A 74 1.92 2.78 -9.03
C ALA A 74 3.29 2.23 -9.43
N MET A 75 3.92 1.42 -8.57
CA MET A 75 5.18 0.75 -8.88
C MET A 75 5.03 -0.34 -9.96
N LEU A 76 3.91 -1.06 -9.99
CA LEU A 76 3.65 -2.10 -10.98
C LEU A 76 3.29 -1.54 -12.36
N VAL A 77 2.56 -0.42 -12.42
CA VAL A 77 2.11 0.22 -13.67
C VAL A 77 3.22 1.05 -14.33
N ARG A 78 4.06 1.73 -13.55
CA ARG A 78 5.11 2.62 -14.08
C ARG A 78 6.07 1.95 -15.08
N PRO A 79 6.52 0.70 -14.91
CA PRO A 79 7.30 -0.02 -15.91
C PRO A 79 6.52 -0.28 -17.21
N MET A 80 5.22 -0.59 -17.12
CA MET A 80 4.37 -0.85 -18.28
C MET A 80 4.21 0.40 -19.15
N LEU A 81 4.11 1.58 -18.54
CA LEU A 81 4.06 2.86 -19.25
C LEU A 81 5.38 3.25 -19.95
N ARG A 82 6.49 2.60 -19.60
CA ARG A 82 7.80 2.87 -20.19
C ARG A 82 8.20 1.85 -21.27
N ALA A 83 7.44 0.77 -21.43
CA ALA A 83 7.64 -0.13 -22.56
C ALA A 83 7.29 0.63 -23.85
N PRO A 84 8.16 0.61 -24.89
CA PRO A 84 7.79 1.17 -26.18
C PRO A 84 6.55 0.43 -26.71
N PRO A 85 5.60 1.13 -27.35
CA PRO A 85 4.50 0.44 -28.04
C PRO A 85 5.11 -0.54 -29.04
N GLU A 86 4.62 -1.79 -29.02
CA GLU A 86 5.05 -2.81 -29.99
C GLU A 86 4.78 -2.30 -31.43
N PRO A 87 5.73 -2.49 -32.37
CA PRO A 87 5.58 -2.08 -33.77
C PRO A 87 4.58 -2.93 -34.56
#